data_AF-A0A2D4UKR0-F1
#
_entry.id   AF-A0A2D4UKR0-F1
#
_cell.length_a   1.000
_cell.length_b   1.000
_cell.length_c   1.000
_cell.angle_alpha   90.00
_cell.angle_beta   90.00
_cell.angle_gamma   90.00
#
_symmetry.space_group_name_H-M   'P 1'
#
loop_
_entity.id
_entity.type
_entity.pdbx_description
1 polymer ?
#
loop_
_entity_poly.entity_id
_entity_poly.type
_entity_poly.pdbx_seq_one_letter_code
_entity_poly.pdbx_strand_id
1 'polypeptide(L)'
;MSDWADHLTTVFPEARVKQFIEMRGADGGPWRKLCALPAFWVGLMYDQNSLDSAWDICKNWDANTREEMRVAASEEGIAANTNGISLLDLARELIDISRAGLKNRARPGNGGLVPDECHFLNAIEEVIETGKSPACELIDKYNNEWQKDLKNVYRDCAY
;
A
#
# COMPACT_ATOMS: atom_id res chain seq x y z
N MET A 1 -1.76 32.28 -11.15
CA MET A 1 -1.74 30.80 -11.12
C MET A 1 -0.83 30.23 -10.02
N SER A 2 0.26 30.91 -9.62
CA SER A 2 1.14 30.44 -8.53
C SER A 2 0.38 30.22 -7.21
N ASP A 3 -0.37 31.22 -6.74
CA ASP A 3 -1.07 31.14 -5.44
C ASP A 3 -2.06 29.96 -5.35
N TRP A 4 -2.69 29.59 -6.47
CA TRP A 4 -3.58 28.43 -6.52
C TRP A 4 -2.81 27.11 -6.43
N ALA A 5 -1.69 27.00 -7.14
CA ALA A 5 -0.82 25.83 -7.04
C ALA A 5 -0.26 25.67 -5.63
N ASP A 6 0.13 26.78 -4.99
CA ASP A 6 0.60 26.84 -3.60
C ASP A 6 -0.51 26.44 -2.64
N HIS A 7 -1.74 26.95 -2.82
CA HIS A 7 -2.90 26.55 -2.03
C HIS A 7 -3.19 25.05 -2.12
N LEU A 8 -3.13 24.45 -3.31
CA LEU A 8 -3.32 22.99 -3.46
C LEU A 8 -2.27 22.16 -2.70
N THR A 9 -1.12 22.74 -2.33
CA THR A 9 -0.11 22.04 -1.51
C THR A 9 -0.45 21.95 -0.03
N THR A 10 -1.42 22.75 0.45
CA THR A 10 -1.81 22.81 1.87
C THR A 10 -3.01 21.93 2.23
N VAL A 11 -3.61 21.26 1.23
CA VAL A 11 -4.70 20.29 1.42
C VAL A 11 -4.09 18.90 1.61
N PHE A 12 -4.50 18.15 2.64
CA PHE A 12 -3.90 16.85 3.01
C PHE A 12 -4.91 15.69 3.10
N PRO A 13 -5.63 15.36 2.02
CA PRO A 13 -6.48 14.17 1.95
C PRO A 13 -5.63 12.89 1.72
N GLU A 14 -6.26 11.72 1.81
CA GLU A 14 -5.66 10.41 1.52
C GLU A 14 -5.19 10.27 0.05
N ALA A 15 -5.93 10.88 -0.88
CA ALA A 15 -5.55 11.02 -2.28
C ALA A 15 -5.72 12.48 -2.73
N ARG A 16 -4.66 13.07 -3.28
CA ARG A 16 -4.64 14.51 -3.62
C ARG A 16 -4.50 14.74 -5.11
N VAL A 17 -5.38 15.58 -5.66
CA VAL A 17 -5.35 15.98 -7.07
C VAL A 17 -4.60 17.30 -7.22
N LYS A 18 -3.62 17.30 -8.13
CA LYS A 18 -2.93 18.46 -8.69
C LYS A 18 -2.93 18.31 -10.22
N GLN A 19 -1.82 18.63 -10.89
CA GLN A 19 -1.58 18.19 -12.27
C GLN A 19 -1.38 16.67 -12.40
N PHE A 20 -1.27 15.98 -11.26
CA PHE A 20 -1.13 14.54 -11.08
C PHE A 20 -1.90 14.13 -9.82
N ILE A 21 -2.08 12.82 -9.60
CA ILE A 21 -2.71 12.28 -8.40
C ILE A 21 -1.60 11.78 -7.47
N GLU A 22 -1.68 12.14 -6.19
CA GLU A 22 -0.79 11.67 -5.12
C GLU A 22 -1.53 10.68 -4.22
N MET A 23 -0.98 9.49 -4.02
CA MET A 23 -1.46 8.51 -3.03
C MET A 23 -0.70 8.71 -1.72
N ARG A 24 -1.40 8.95 -0.62
CA ARG A 24 -0.79 9.55 0.59
C ARG A 24 -1.00 8.75 1.88
N GLY A 25 -1.68 7.60 1.81
CA GLY A 25 -2.05 6.80 2.98
C GLY A 25 -1.02 5.75 3.44
N ALA A 26 0.22 5.77 2.92
CA ALA A 26 1.22 4.77 3.25
C ALA A 26 2.29 5.30 4.22
N ASP A 27 2.64 4.48 5.21
CA ASP A 27 3.75 4.73 6.12
C ASP A 27 5.11 4.65 5.39
N GLY A 28 6.09 5.37 5.92
CA GLY A 28 7.49 5.15 5.56
C GLY A 28 7.96 3.77 6.00
N GLY A 29 8.91 3.17 5.27
CA GLY A 29 9.41 1.84 5.58
C GLY A 29 10.75 1.54 4.91
N PRO A 30 11.35 0.36 5.16
CA PRO A 30 12.64 0.00 4.57
C PRO A 30 12.58 -0.02 3.04
N TRP A 31 13.75 0.09 2.40
CA TRP A 31 13.93 0.15 0.93
C TRP A 31 12.97 -0.75 0.12
N ARG A 32 12.87 -2.04 0.49
CA ARG A 32 12.01 -2.99 -0.24
C ARG A 32 10.54 -2.55 -0.28
N LYS A 33 10.02 -2.02 0.83
CA LYS A 33 8.63 -1.54 0.95
C LYS A 33 8.45 -0.18 0.25
N LEU A 34 9.49 0.66 0.21
CA LEU A 34 9.49 1.90 -0.59
C LEU A 34 9.32 1.63 -2.10
N CYS A 35 9.97 0.58 -2.63
CA CYS A 35 9.81 0.20 -4.03
C CYS A 35 8.46 -0.49 -4.32
N ALA A 36 7.90 -1.18 -3.33
CA ALA A 36 6.63 -1.89 -3.47
C ALA A 36 5.43 -0.94 -3.61
N LEU A 37 5.42 0.16 -2.85
CA LEU A 37 4.33 1.14 -2.86
C LEU A 37 4.01 1.71 -4.27
N PRO A 38 4.98 2.26 -5.04
CA PRO A 38 4.70 2.74 -6.38
C PRO A 38 4.36 1.58 -7.33
N ALA A 39 4.96 0.40 -7.18
CA ALA A 39 4.63 -0.75 -8.02
C ALA A 39 3.15 -1.16 -7.85
N PHE A 40 2.65 -1.17 -6.61
CA PHE A 40 1.24 -1.45 -6.32
C PHE A 40 0.29 -0.47 -7.03
N TRP A 41 0.51 0.83 -6.87
CA TRP A 41 -0.36 1.83 -7.50
C TRP A 41 -0.21 1.88 -9.01
N VAL A 42 0.98 1.66 -9.56
CA VAL A 42 1.18 1.57 -11.02
C VAL A 42 0.43 0.35 -11.58
N GLY A 43 0.49 -0.79 -10.90
CA GLY A 43 -0.23 -2.00 -11.29
C GLY A 43 -1.74 -1.81 -11.31
N LEU A 44 -2.31 -1.12 -10.32
CA LEU A 44 -3.75 -0.84 -10.28
C LEU A 44 -4.19 0.22 -11.29
N MET A 45 -3.41 1.28 -11.49
CA MET A 45 -3.91 2.51 -12.13
C MET A 45 -3.50 2.68 -13.59
N TYR A 46 -2.42 2.05 -14.04
CA TYR A 46 -1.82 2.31 -15.38
C TYR A 46 -2.14 1.23 -16.42
N ASP A 47 -3.00 0.27 -16.07
CA ASP A 47 -3.64 -0.66 -16.99
C ASP A 47 -5.16 -0.51 -16.86
N GLN A 48 -5.87 -0.38 -17.99
CA GLN A 48 -7.31 -0.09 -17.99
C GLN A 48 -8.13 -1.23 -17.36
N ASN A 49 -7.77 -2.50 -17.64
CA ASN A 49 -8.51 -3.63 -17.10
C ASN A 49 -8.30 -3.74 -15.58
N SER A 50 -7.07 -3.51 -15.10
CA SER A 50 -6.80 -3.46 -13.67
C SER A 50 -7.52 -2.31 -12.98
N LEU A 51 -7.57 -1.13 -13.60
CA LEU A 51 -8.29 0.02 -13.06
C LEU A 51 -9.80 -0.26 -12.93
N ASP A 52 -10.41 -0.82 -13.98
CA ASP A 52 -11.83 -1.17 -13.96
C ASP A 52 -12.13 -2.26 -12.93
N SER A 53 -11.25 -3.25 -12.80
CA SER A 53 -11.38 -4.32 -11.79
C SER A 53 -11.28 -3.77 -10.36
N ALA A 54 -10.34 -2.85 -10.10
CA ALA A 54 -10.19 -2.20 -8.81
C ALA A 54 -11.40 -1.29 -8.49
N TRP A 55 -11.97 -0.64 -9.50
CA TRP A 55 -13.20 0.14 -9.34
C TRP A 55 -14.40 -0.74 -9.03
N ASP A 56 -14.52 -1.91 -9.68
CA ASP A 56 -15.63 -2.83 -9.46
C ASP A 56 -15.73 -3.33 -8.02
N ILE A 57 -14.61 -3.43 -7.31
CA ILE A 57 -14.56 -3.76 -5.88
C ILE A 57 -15.27 -2.71 -5.02
N CYS A 58 -15.00 -1.43 -5.27
CA CYS A 58 -15.38 -0.35 -4.35
C CYS A 58 -16.52 0.56 -4.85
N LYS A 59 -16.99 0.40 -6.10
CA LYS A 59 -17.99 1.28 -6.74
C LYS A 59 -19.32 1.39 -6.00
N ASN A 60 -19.68 0.38 -5.20
CA ASN A 60 -20.93 0.34 -4.44
C ASN A 60 -20.74 0.69 -2.95
N TRP A 61 -19.52 1.01 -2.51
CA TRP A 61 -19.28 1.37 -1.11
C TRP A 61 -19.83 2.76 -0.85
N ASP A 62 -20.54 2.91 0.26
CA ASP A 62 -20.97 4.23 0.72
C ASP A 62 -19.84 4.95 1.49
N ALA A 63 -20.11 6.19 1.91
CA ALA A 63 -19.13 6.99 2.62
C ALA A 63 -18.75 6.40 3.99
N ASN A 64 -19.72 5.80 4.70
CA ASN A 64 -19.50 5.21 6.01
C ASN A 64 -18.61 3.97 5.89
N THR A 65 -18.88 3.09 4.93
CA THR A 65 -18.07 1.89 4.67
C THR A 65 -16.61 2.25 4.41
N ARG A 66 -16.36 3.27 3.58
CA ARG A 66 -14.99 3.74 3.32
C ARG A 66 -14.31 4.30 4.56
N GLU A 67 -15.02 5.11 5.35
CA GLU A 67 -14.45 5.74 6.54
C GLU A 67 -14.19 4.72 7.65
N GLU A 68 -15.13 3.80 7.89
CA GLU A 68 -14.96 2.73 8.87
C GLU A 68 -13.79 1.82 8.51
N MET A 69 -13.64 1.46 7.23
CA MET A 69 -12.46 0.70 6.78
C MET A 69 -11.16 1.49 6.96
N ARG A 70 -11.15 2.80 6.67
CA ARG A 70 -9.97 3.67 6.87
C ARG A 70 -9.55 3.70 8.34
N VAL A 71 -10.51 3.86 9.26
CA VAL A 71 -10.25 3.86 10.69
C VAL A 71 -9.76 2.49 11.16
N ALA A 72 -10.48 1.42 10.83
CA ALA A 72 -10.12 0.07 11.25
C ALA A 72 -8.73 -0.36 10.73
N ALA A 73 -8.39 0.00 9.48
CA ALA A 73 -7.05 -0.26 8.95
C ALA A 73 -5.94 0.42 9.77
N SER A 74 -6.20 1.59 10.34
CA SER A 74 -5.23 2.31 11.18
C SER A 74 -5.05 1.72 12.57
N GLU A 75 -6.09 1.09 13.12
CA GLU A 75 -6.09 0.52 14.47
C GLU A 75 -5.69 -0.96 14.49
N GLU A 76 -6.21 -1.74 13.53
CA GLU A 76 -6.11 -3.20 13.48
C GLU A 76 -5.13 -3.68 12.39
N GLY A 77 -4.68 -2.79 11.50
CA GLY A 77 -3.80 -3.14 10.39
C GLY A 77 -4.46 -4.11 9.42
N ILE A 78 -3.69 -5.05 8.87
CA ILE A 78 -4.17 -6.02 7.87
C ILE A 78 -5.27 -6.95 8.40
N ALA A 79 -5.42 -7.08 9.72
CA ALA A 79 -6.45 -7.88 10.36
C ALA A 79 -7.83 -7.20 10.39
N ALA A 80 -7.92 -5.93 9.97
CA ALA A 80 -9.14 -5.14 10.02
C ALA A 80 -10.32 -5.81 9.32
N ASN A 81 -11.49 -5.75 9.95
CA ASN A 81 -12.75 -6.22 9.38
C ASN A 81 -13.90 -5.27 9.72
N THR A 82 -14.54 -4.69 8.70
CA THR A 82 -15.68 -3.77 8.88
C THR A 82 -16.73 -4.01 7.81
N ASN A 83 -18.02 -3.89 8.17
CA ASN A 83 -19.14 -4.10 7.23
C ASN A 83 -19.10 -5.42 6.45
N GLY A 84 -18.52 -6.47 7.06
CA GLY A 84 -18.33 -7.78 6.41
C GLY A 84 -17.20 -7.80 5.38
N ILE A 85 -16.40 -6.74 5.26
CA ILE A 85 -15.24 -6.64 4.40
C ILE A 85 -13.99 -6.93 5.24
N SER A 86 -13.27 -7.98 4.86
CA SER A 86 -11.97 -8.36 5.41
C SER A 86 -10.87 -7.62 4.64
N LEU A 87 -10.05 -6.81 5.32
CA LEU A 87 -8.96 -6.08 4.66
C LEU A 87 -7.90 -7.04 4.12
N LEU A 88 -7.66 -8.17 4.79
CA LEU A 88 -6.74 -9.19 4.31
C LEU A 88 -7.21 -9.82 2.99
N ASP A 89 -8.51 -10.15 2.88
CA ASP A 89 -9.05 -10.73 1.64
C ASP A 89 -9.13 -9.69 0.52
N LEU A 90 -9.49 -8.45 0.86
CA LEU A 90 -9.42 -7.32 -0.06
C LEU A 90 -7.99 -7.10 -0.58
N ALA A 91 -6.98 -7.18 0.29
CA ALA A 91 -5.58 -7.04 -0.09
C ALA A 91 -5.12 -8.16 -1.03
N ARG A 92 -5.59 -9.40 -0.84
CA ARG A 92 -5.35 -10.53 -1.76
C ARG A 92 -5.90 -10.25 -3.16
N GLU A 93 -7.13 -9.75 -3.23
CA GLU A 93 -7.75 -9.42 -4.51
C GLU A 93 -7.02 -8.26 -5.21
N LEU A 94 -6.72 -7.19 -4.47
CA LEU A 94 -6.04 -6.01 -5.01
C LEU A 94 -4.60 -6.30 -5.47
N ILE A 95 -3.86 -7.16 -4.75
CA ILE A 95 -2.49 -7.49 -5.16
C ILE A 95 -2.48 -8.31 -6.46
N ASP A 96 -3.47 -9.18 -6.66
CA ASP A 96 -3.63 -9.94 -7.90
C ASP A 96 -3.97 -9.03 -9.08
N ILE A 97 -4.87 -8.06 -8.89
CA ILE A 97 -5.21 -7.04 -9.90
C ILE A 97 -3.99 -6.18 -10.24
N SER A 98 -3.25 -5.73 -9.22
CA SER A 98 -2.02 -4.96 -9.40
C SER A 98 -0.97 -5.75 -10.19
N ARG A 99 -0.77 -7.03 -9.84
CA ARG A 99 0.17 -7.91 -10.54
C ARG A 99 -0.24 -8.09 -12.00
N ALA A 100 -1.52 -8.25 -12.30
CA ALA A 100 -2.00 -8.35 -13.68
C ALA A 100 -1.68 -7.07 -14.48
N GLY A 101 -1.88 -5.89 -13.89
CA GLY A 101 -1.58 -4.62 -14.57
C GLY A 101 -0.09 -4.41 -14.83
N LEU A 102 0.77 -4.78 -13.88
CA LEU A 102 2.23 -4.76 -14.10
C LEU A 102 2.66 -5.74 -15.20
N LYS A 103 2.10 -6.96 -15.23
CA LYS A 103 2.36 -7.93 -16.31
C LYS A 103 1.94 -7.38 -17.68
N ASN A 104 0.78 -6.75 -17.78
CA ASN A 104 0.30 -6.17 -19.04
C ASN A 104 1.17 -4.99 -19.50
N ARG A 105 1.62 -4.18 -18.54
CA ARG A 105 2.51 -3.04 -18.80
C ARG A 105 3.90 -3.47 -19.26
N ALA A 106 4.39 -4.62 -18.77
CA ALA A 106 5.59 -5.31 -19.21
C ALA A 106 6.83 -4.41 -19.37
N ARG A 107 7.20 -3.61 -18.35
CA ARG A 107 8.44 -2.83 -18.42
C ARG A 107 9.62 -3.67 -17.90
N PRO A 108 10.57 -4.05 -18.77
CA PRO A 108 11.70 -4.82 -18.32
C PRO A 108 12.67 -3.96 -17.50
N GLY A 109 13.31 -4.62 -16.53
CA GLY A 109 14.36 -4.04 -15.69
C GLY A 109 15.73 -4.65 -16.00
N ASN A 110 16.78 -4.00 -15.48
CA ASN A 110 18.17 -4.52 -15.51
C ASN A 110 18.63 -4.99 -16.91
N GLY A 111 18.40 -4.16 -17.92
CA GLY A 111 18.78 -4.48 -19.31
C GLY A 111 18.01 -5.65 -19.94
N GLY A 112 16.85 -6.01 -19.41
CA GLY A 112 16.02 -7.12 -19.91
C GLY A 112 16.13 -8.42 -19.11
N LEU A 113 16.97 -8.47 -18.07
CA LEU A 113 17.09 -9.64 -17.20
C LEU A 113 15.87 -9.83 -16.29
N VAL A 114 15.17 -8.74 -15.99
CA VAL A 114 13.90 -8.79 -15.27
C VAL A 114 12.80 -8.52 -16.30
N PRO A 115 11.85 -9.47 -16.50
CA PRO A 115 10.86 -9.35 -17.57
C PRO A 115 9.86 -8.20 -17.32
N ASP A 116 9.50 -7.98 -16.06
CA ASP A 116 8.52 -6.97 -15.65
C ASP A 116 8.72 -6.48 -14.20
N GLU A 117 7.90 -5.51 -13.79
CA GLU A 117 7.96 -4.87 -12.48
C GLU A 117 7.36 -5.72 -11.33
N CYS A 118 6.78 -6.90 -11.58
CA CYS A 118 5.96 -7.62 -10.59
C CYS A 118 6.71 -7.99 -9.32
N HIS A 119 8.01 -8.27 -9.41
CA HIS A 119 8.84 -8.67 -8.27
C HIS A 119 8.89 -7.61 -7.14
N PHE A 120 8.55 -6.35 -7.42
CA PHE A 120 8.42 -5.32 -6.38
C PHE A 120 7.22 -5.57 -5.44
N LEU A 121 6.20 -6.31 -5.89
CA LEU A 121 5.02 -6.65 -5.09
C LEU A 121 5.30 -7.68 -3.99
N ASN A 122 6.39 -8.44 -4.09
CA ASN A 122 6.75 -9.50 -3.14
C ASN A 122 6.74 -9.03 -1.66
N ALA A 123 7.10 -7.78 -1.40
CA ALA A 123 7.09 -7.24 -0.04
C ALA A 123 5.68 -7.03 0.54
N ILE A 124 4.68 -6.81 -0.31
CA ILE A 124 3.26 -6.73 0.09
C ILE A 124 2.67 -8.13 0.18
N GLU A 125 3.03 -9.02 -0.74
CA GLU A 125 2.63 -10.43 -0.72
C GLU A 125 3.05 -11.11 0.59
N GLU A 126 4.27 -10.86 1.08
CA GLU A 126 4.75 -11.36 2.37
C GLU A 126 3.86 -10.93 3.55
N VAL A 127 3.37 -9.69 3.56
CA VAL A 127 2.44 -9.18 4.58
C VAL A 127 1.08 -9.91 4.49
N ILE A 128 0.60 -10.15 3.28
CA ILE A 128 -0.66 -10.85 3.01
C ILE A 128 -0.57 -12.34 3.39
N GLU A 129 0.55 -12.98 3.09
CA GLU A 129 0.79 -14.40 3.41
C GLU A 129 0.89 -14.62 4.92
N THR A 130 1.60 -13.74 5.61
CA THR A 130 1.81 -13.84 7.07
C THR A 130 0.64 -13.28 7.88
N GLY A 131 -0.18 -12.40 7.29
CA GLY A 131 -1.19 -11.62 8.02
C GLY A 131 -0.56 -10.66 9.04
N LYS A 132 0.71 -10.31 8.90
CA LYS A 132 1.45 -9.44 9.83
C LYS A 132 1.92 -8.19 9.11
N SER A 133 1.47 -7.04 9.60
CA SER A 133 1.97 -5.75 9.13
C SER A 133 3.39 -5.50 9.65
N PRO A 134 4.15 -4.53 9.08
CA PRO A 134 5.42 -4.11 9.64
C PRO A 134 5.30 -3.70 11.12
N ALA A 135 4.17 -3.09 11.52
CA ALA A 135 3.91 -2.74 12.90
C ALA A 135 3.79 -3.98 13.81
N CYS A 136 3.15 -5.05 13.34
CA CYS A 136 3.08 -6.32 14.06
C CYS A 136 4.49 -6.90 14.31
N GLU A 137 5.37 -6.88 13.30
CA GLU A 137 6.76 -7.33 13.45
C GLU A 137 7.52 -6.51 14.51
N LEU A 138 7.34 -5.19 14.51
CA LEU A 138 7.98 -4.30 15.49
C LEU A 138 7.45 -4.52 16.91
N ILE A 139 6.15 -4.76 17.07
CA ILE A 139 5.53 -5.10 18.36
C ILE A 139 6.06 -6.45 18.86
N ASP A 140 6.19 -7.45 17.99
CA ASP A 140 6.76 -8.75 18.32
C ASP A 140 8.22 -8.62 18.77
N LYS A 141 9.04 -7.86 18.05
CA LYS A 141 10.43 -7.58 18.44
C LYS A 141 10.52 -6.84 19.76
N TYR A 142 9.69 -5.80 19.93
CA TYR A 142 9.63 -5.02 21.16
C TYR A 142 9.33 -5.89 22.38
N ASN A 143 8.32 -6.74 22.30
CA ASN A 143 7.91 -7.58 23.43
C ASN A 143 8.87 -8.74 23.71
N ASN A 144 9.63 -9.19 22.69
CA ASN A 144 10.50 -10.36 22.78
C ASN A 144 11.98 -9.98 22.67
N GLU A 145 12.53 -9.94 21.45
CA GLU A 145 13.97 -9.76 21.19
C GLU A 145 14.56 -8.52 21.89
N TRP A 146 13.83 -7.42 21.88
CA TRP A 146 14.27 -6.15 22.45
C TRP A 146 14.00 -6.03 23.94
N GLN A 147 13.29 -6.98 24.55
CA GLN A 147 12.97 -6.98 25.98
C GLN A 147 12.37 -5.64 26.45
N LYS A 148 11.48 -5.08 25.63
CA LYS A 148 10.81 -3.78 25.81
C LYS A 148 11.74 -2.55 25.78
N ASP A 149 12.96 -2.68 25.26
CA ASP A 149 13.84 -1.55 24.96
C ASP A 149 13.66 -1.03 23.53
N LEU A 150 12.94 0.09 23.41
CA LEU A 150 12.66 0.73 22.12
C LEU A 150 13.92 1.21 21.40
N LYS A 151 15.05 1.43 22.09
CA LYS A 151 16.28 1.96 21.45
C LYS A 151 16.79 1.05 20.33
N ASN A 152 16.49 -0.24 20.37
CA ASN A 152 16.87 -1.18 19.33
C ASN A 152 16.25 -0.86 17.96
N VAL A 153 15.12 -0.13 17.90
CA VAL A 153 14.51 0.29 16.62
C VAL A 153 15.45 1.13 15.77
N TYR A 154 16.28 1.98 16.39
CA TYR A 154 17.22 2.84 15.67
C TYR A 154 18.35 2.05 15.01
N ARG A 155 18.70 0.89 15.56
CA ARG A 155 19.70 -0.01 14.99
C ARG A 155 19.06 -0.89 13.90
N ASP A 156 17.92 -1.48 14.20
CA ASP A 156 17.32 -2.53 13.37
C ASP A 156 16.51 -1.98 12.18
N CYS A 157 16.11 -0.71 12.23
CA CYS A 157 15.36 -0.02 11.17
C CYS A 157 16.14 1.15 10.55
N ALA A 158 17.47 1.19 10.73
CA ALA A 158 18.33 2.13 10.02
C ALA A 158 18.37 1.84 8.51
N TYR A 159 18.53 2.90 7.70
CA TYR A 159 18.76 2.81 6.26
C TYR A 159 20.24 2.61 5.93
#